data_AF-A0A1F6ZRH9-F1
#
_entry.id   AF-A0A1F6ZRH9-F1
#
_cell.length_a   1.000
_cell.length_b   1.000
_cell.length_c   1.000
_cell.angle_alpha   90.00
_cell.angle_beta   90.00
_cell.angle_gamma   90.00
#
_symmetry.space_group_name_H-M   'P 1'
#
loop_
_entity.id
_entity.type
_entity.pdbx_description
1 polymer ?
#
loop_
_entity_poly.entity_id
_entity_poly.type
_entity_poly.pdbx_seq_one_letter_code
_entity_poly.pdbx_strand_id
1 'polypeptide(L)'
;MVKKRVEKGTSKGLILGIVGIICFVLMFLVFSIASYLFLIMVVCSIAGLVYSIKDKKKGKKYTLFGIILNITVLLIWALMVLWIVLLIIFNLGDPVGPCAGVKVIIVNARSSDNSITINRLAGGPEVNVVDTKVAVNGALVKITSPEDKSLRELETKTYIVDYDIETGDLIDIAPVIENEEGQQFTCSISDRTKWFKI
;
A
#
# COMPACT_ATOMS: atom_id res chain seq x y z
N MET A 1 37.69 56.71 -0.64
CA MET A 1 37.55 55.56 -1.55
C MET A 1 37.58 54.27 -0.74
N VAL A 2 36.55 53.43 -0.83
CA VAL A 2 36.40 52.17 -0.08
C VAL A 2 36.70 50.98 -1.01
N LYS A 3 37.51 50.01 -0.58
CA LYS A 3 37.65 48.69 -1.23
C LYS A 3 37.21 47.58 -0.27
N LYS A 4 36.13 46.87 -0.63
CA LYS A 4 35.65 45.63 0.00
C LYS A 4 36.44 44.43 -0.55
N ARG A 5 36.73 43.42 0.30
CA ARG A 5 37.07 42.05 -0.10
C ARG A 5 35.95 41.09 0.30
N VAL A 6 35.65 40.13 -0.58
CA VAL A 6 34.56 39.15 -0.51
C VAL A 6 35.12 37.80 -0.04
N GLU A 7 34.51 37.19 0.98
CA GLU A 7 34.79 35.84 1.47
C GLU A 7 34.21 34.76 0.54
N LYS A 8 34.95 33.66 0.33
CA LYS A 8 34.51 32.47 -0.41
C LYS A 8 33.61 31.60 0.48
N GLY A 9 32.30 31.62 0.23
CA GLY A 9 31.32 30.73 0.87
C GLY A 9 31.23 29.37 0.18
N THR A 10 31.24 28.30 0.97
CA THR A 10 30.78 26.97 0.57
C THR A 10 29.32 27.06 0.09
N SER A 11 29.05 26.47 -1.07
CA SER A 11 27.73 26.54 -1.71
C SER A 11 26.66 25.90 -0.81
N LYS A 12 25.78 26.75 -0.27
CA LYS A 12 24.63 26.38 0.56
C LYS A 12 23.65 25.41 -0.13
N GLY A 13 23.81 25.17 -1.45
CA GLY A 13 22.96 24.26 -2.22
C GLY A 13 23.14 22.77 -1.86
N LEU A 14 24.35 22.35 -1.47
CA LEU A 14 24.64 20.93 -1.19
C LEU A 14 24.04 20.49 0.16
N ILE A 15 24.00 21.40 1.14
CA ILE A 15 23.34 21.19 2.43
C ILE A 15 21.81 21.23 2.27
N LEU A 16 21.27 22.10 1.39
CA LEU A 16 19.83 22.12 1.08
C LEU A 16 19.35 20.83 0.39
N GLY A 17 20.18 20.22 -0.47
CA GLY A 17 19.82 18.99 -1.18
C GLY A 17 19.70 17.78 -0.27
N ILE A 18 20.61 17.62 0.70
CA ILE A 18 20.61 16.48 1.62
C ILE A 18 19.47 16.60 2.65
N VAL A 19 19.16 17.81 3.10
CA VAL A 19 17.99 18.07 3.97
C VAL A 19 16.67 17.78 3.24
N GLY A 20 16.61 18.04 1.92
CA GLY A 20 15.45 17.70 1.09
C GLY A 20 15.18 16.20 0.98
N ILE A 21 16.23 15.38 0.84
CA ILE A 21 16.12 13.91 0.71
C ILE A 21 15.65 13.28 2.03
N ILE A 22 16.08 13.79 3.18
CA ILE A 22 15.65 13.32 4.51
C ILE A 22 14.20 13.74 4.80
N CYS A 23 13.79 14.96 4.41
CA CYS A 23 12.39 15.40 4.52
C CYS A 23 11.44 14.63 3.61
N PHE A 24 11.88 14.17 2.44
CA PHE A 24 11.09 13.34 1.53
C PHE A 24 10.85 11.92 2.11
N VAL A 25 11.85 11.34 2.77
CA VAL A 25 11.74 10.06 3.49
C VAL A 25 10.79 10.16 4.69
N LEU A 26 10.73 11.32 5.37
CA LEU A 26 9.76 11.59 6.44
C LEU A 26 8.33 11.85 5.93
N MET A 27 8.17 12.36 4.70
CA MET A 27 6.86 12.63 4.09
C MET A 27 6.05 11.34 3.83
N PHE A 28 6.71 10.21 3.57
CA PHE A 28 6.04 8.92 3.35
C PHE A 28 5.49 8.27 4.65
N LEU A 29 6.00 8.67 5.82
CA LEU A 29 5.56 8.17 7.13
C LEU A 29 4.32 8.92 7.68
N VAL A 30 3.98 10.07 7.10
CA VAL A 30 3.12 11.11 7.67
C VAL A 30 1.78 11.24 6.92
N PHE A 31 1.31 10.28 6.12
CA PHE A 31 0.04 10.47 5.36
C PHE A 31 -1.20 10.74 6.22
N SER A 32 -1.23 10.28 7.49
CA SER A 32 -2.30 10.59 8.45
C SER A 32 -2.10 11.90 9.23
N ILE A 33 -0.85 12.32 9.46
CA ILE A 33 -0.50 13.57 10.18
C ILE A 33 -0.38 14.75 9.19
N ALA A 34 -0.08 14.48 7.91
CA ALA A 34 0.04 15.44 6.82
C ALA A 34 -1.28 16.15 6.56
N SER A 35 -2.41 15.44 6.62
CA SER A 35 -3.73 16.04 6.45
C SER A 35 -4.05 17.04 7.58
N TYR A 36 -3.70 16.73 8.83
CA TYR A 36 -3.87 17.63 9.97
C TYR A 36 -2.91 18.84 9.92
N LEU A 37 -1.62 18.63 9.64
CA LEU A 37 -0.65 19.72 9.47
C LEU A 37 -0.98 20.61 8.27
N PHE A 38 -1.52 20.03 7.21
CA PHE A 38 -2.00 20.75 6.03
C PHE A 38 -3.23 21.60 6.36
N LEU A 39 -4.21 21.07 7.11
CA LEU A 39 -5.35 21.84 7.58
C LEU A 39 -4.92 23.06 8.41
N ILE A 40 -3.94 22.86 9.31
CA ILE A 40 -3.36 23.94 10.13
C ILE A 40 -2.67 24.99 9.24
N MET A 41 -1.88 24.58 8.25
CA MET A 41 -1.23 25.51 7.31
C MET A 41 -2.22 26.32 6.47
N VAL A 42 -3.32 25.72 6.03
CA VAL A 42 -4.40 26.40 5.31
C VAL A 42 -5.07 27.44 6.21
N VAL A 43 -5.43 27.05 7.44
CA VAL A 43 -6.04 27.98 8.43
C VAL A 43 -5.10 29.15 8.75
N CYS A 44 -3.81 28.89 8.97
CA CYS A 44 -2.82 29.94 9.21
C CYS A 44 -2.63 30.86 8.00
N SER A 45 -2.69 30.33 6.78
CA SER A 45 -2.55 31.13 5.54
C SER A 45 -3.76 32.02 5.28
N ILE A 46 -4.98 31.52 5.55
CA ILE A 46 -6.22 32.30 5.48
C ILE A 46 -6.21 33.40 6.55
N ALA A 47 -5.85 33.05 7.80
CA ALA A 47 -5.73 34.03 8.88
C ALA A 47 -4.71 35.12 8.53
N GLY A 48 -3.52 34.73 8.04
CA GLY A 48 -2.48 35.67 7.61
C GLY A 48 -2.92 36.60 6.48
N LEU A 49 -3.71 36.09 5.52
CA LEU A 49 -4.29 36.91 4.44
C LEU A 49 -5.31 37.92 4.98
N VAL A 50 -6.21 37.49 5.86
CA VAL A 50 -7.21 38.38 6.50
C VAL A 50 -6.52 39.48 7.31
N TYR A 51 -5.51 39.14 8.11
CA TYR A 51 -4.72 40.12 8.85
C TYR A 51 -3.95 41.06 7.92
N SER A 52 -3.37 40.55 6.81
CA SER A 52 -2.67 41.38 5.83
C SER A 52 -3.59 42.34 5.07
N ILE A 53 -4.86 42.00 4.86
CA ILE A 53 -5.85 42.89 4.23
C ILE A 53 -6.33 43.95 5.21
N LYS A 54 -6.45 43.59 6.51
CA LYS A 54 -6.88 44.51 7.57
C LYS A 54 -5.79 45.51 7.95
N ASP A 55 -4.52 45.10 7.87
CA ASP A 55 -3.35 45.91 8.23
C ASP A 55 -2.83 46.71 7.02
N LYS A 56 -3.66 47.64 6.49
CA LYS A 56 -3.34 48.50 5.32
C LYS A 56 -2.10 49.40 5.48
N LYS A 57 -1.45 49.40 6.64
CA LYS A 57 -0.30 50.25 6.98
C LYS A 57 1.07 49.59 6.72
N LYS A 58 1.15 48.29 6.44
CA LYS A 58 2.41 47.61 6.12
C LYS A 58 2.63 47.60 4.60
N GLY A 59 3.78 48.10 4.16
CA GLY A 59 4.04 48.43 2.76
C GLY A 59 3.81 47.27 1.76
N LYS A 60 3.50 47.63 0.51
CA LYS A 60 3.12 46.74 -0.62
C LYS A 60 3.89 45.42 -0.72
N LYS A 61 5.17 45.38 -0.31
CA LYS A 61 6.03 44.18 -0.40
C LYS A 61 5.56 43.03 0.51
N TYR A 62 5.06 43.32 1.71
CA TYR A 62 4.62 42.28 2.66
C TYR A 62 3.28 41.67 2.25
N THR A 63 2.37 42.49 1.72
CA THR A 63 1.10 42.02 1.15
C THR A 63 1.35 41.14 -0.07
N LEU A 64 2.28 41.53 -0.96
CA LEU A 64 2.64 40.74 -2.13
C LEU A 64 3.22 39.37 -1.75
N PHE A 65 4.09 39.32 -0.75
CA PHE A 65 4.66 38.06 -0.25
C PHE A 65 3.59 37.12 0.32
N GLY A 66 2.64 37.65 1.09
CA GLY A 66 1.52 36.85 1.64
C GLY A 66 0.59 36.28 0.56
N ILE A 67 0.38 37.01 -0.53
CA ILE A 67 -0.39 36.54 -1.70
C ILE A 67 0.35 35.42 -2.42
N ILE A 68 1.65 35.61 -2.70
CA ILE A 68 2.48 34.60 -3.39
C ILE A 68 2.51 33.31 -2.58
N LEU A 69 2.71 33.39 -1.26
CA LEU A 69 2.72 32.23 -0.37
C LEU A 69 1.39 31.46 -0.45
N ASN A 70 0.25 32.15 -0.35
CA ASN A 70 -1.07 31.52 -0.46
C ASN A 70 -1.27 30.81 -1.82
N ILE A 71 -0.88 31.45 -2.92
CA ILE A 71 -0.99 30.85 -4.27
C ILE A 71 -0.13 29.59 -4.35
N THR A 72 1.09 29.60 -3.80
CA THR A 72 1.95 28.41 -3.78
C THR A 72 1.34 27.27 -2.98
N VAL A 73 0.73 27.55 -1.82
CA VAL A 73 0.05 26.51 -1.02
C VAL A 73 -1.14 25.92 -1.79
N LEU A 74 -1.95 26.76 -2.44
CA LEU A 74 -3.07 26.29 -3.26
C LEU A 74 -2.62 25.45 -4.47
N LEU A 75 -1.50 25.81 -5.10
CA LEU A 75 -0.96 25.06 -6.24
C LEU A 75 -0.47 23.66 -5.80
N ILE A 76 0.23 23.57 -4.67
CA ILE A 76 0.66 22.29 -4.09
C ILE A 76 -0.55 21.41 -3.77
N TRP A 77 -1.63 22.00 -3.24
CA TRP A 77 -2.87 21.28 -2.97
C TRP A 77 -3.52 20.72 -4.23
N ALA A 78 -3.65 21.55 -5.27
CA ALA A 78 -4.23 21.12 -6.54
C ALA A 78 -3.44 19.94 -7.14
N LEU A 79 -2.10 19.98 -7.05
CA LEU A 79 -1.25 18.88 -7.50
C LEU A 79 -1.41 17.61 -6.64
N MET A 80 -1.55 17.73 -5.31
CA MET A 80 -1.82 16.57 -4.45
C MET A 80 -3.18 15.95 -4.73
N VAL A 81 -4.24 16.75 -4.87
CA VAL A 81 -5.58 16.26 -5.23
C VAL A 81 -5.55 15.58 -6.59
N LEU A 82 -4.92 16.22 -7.58
CA LEU A 82 -4.75 15.63 -8.90
C LEU A 82 -4.02 14.29 -8.80
N TRP A 83 -2.95 14.21 -8.01
CA TRP A 83 -2.21 12.97 -7.83
C TRP A 83 -3.05 11.87 -7.14
N ILE A 84 -3.83 12.19 -6.12
CA ILE A 84 -4.76 11.25 -5.48
C ILE A 84 -5.82 10.77 -6.48
N VAL A 85 -6.40 11.69 -7.26
CA VAL A 85 -7.38 11.35 -8.30
C VAL A 85 -6.75 10.44 -9.35
N LEU A 86 -5.51 10.72 -9.77
CA LEU A 86 -4.78 9.84 -10.67
C LEU A 86 -4.51 8.47 -10.02
N LEU A 87 -4.16 8.39 -8.74
CA LEU A 87 -4.01 7.12 -8.04
C LEU A 87 -5.31 6.31 -7.98
N ILE A 88 -6.46 6.97 -7.81
CA ILE A 88 -7.78 6.35 -7.81
C ILE A 88 -8.16 5.90 -9.23
N ILE A 89 -8.02 6.76 -10.23
CA ILE A 89 -8.37 6.45 -11.63
C ILE A 89 -7.47 5.34 -12.19
N PHE A 90 -6.17 5.38 -11.89
CA PHE A 90 -5.21 4.35 -12.31
C PHE A 90 -5.16 3.16 -11.34
N ASN A 91 -5.99 3.16 -10.28
CA ASN A 91 -6.08 2.06 -9.31
C ASN A 91 -4.72 1.58 -8.79
N LEU A 92 -3.78 2.51 -8.62
CA LEU A 92 -2.40 2.20 -8.22
C LEU A 92 -2.26 1.90 -6.71
N GLY A 93 -3.36 2.00 -5.95
CA GLY A 93 -3.39 1.82 -4.49
C GLY A 93 -4.10 0.56 -4.00
N ASP A 94 -5.02 0.01 -4.78
CA ASP A 94 -5.63 -1.30 -4.49
C ASP A 94 -4.99 -2.34 -5.41
N PRO A 95 -4.72 -3.57 -4.95
CA PRO A 95 -4.37 -4.65 -5.84
C PRO A 95 -5.60 -5.00 -6.67
N VAL A 96 -5.90 -4.22 -7.72
CA VAL A 96 -7.07 -4.43 -8.59
C VAL A 96 -6.76 -5.58 -9.53
N GLY A 97 -6.80 -6.77 -8.97
CA GLY A 97 -6.82 -8.03 -9.67
C GLY A 97 -7.94 -8.87 -9.09
N PRO A 98 -8.35 -9.93 -9.78
CA PRO A 98 -9.43 -10.78 -9.31
C PRO A 98 -9.12 -11.38 -7.91
N CYS A 99 -7.85 -11.43 -7.53
CA CYS A 99 -7.35 -11.91 -6.23
C CYS A 99 -7.36 -10.89 -5.08
N ALA A 100 -7.86 -9.67 -5.32
CA ALA A 100 -7.94 -8.63 -4.31
C ALA A 100 -8.73 -9.11 -3.09
N GLY A 101 -8.15 -9.00 -1.89
CA GLY A 101 -8.88 -9.27 -0.64
C GLY A 101 -9.15 -10.74 -0.33
N VAL A 102 -8.84 -11.69 -1.23
CA VAL A 102 -8.94 -13.13 -0.94
C VAL A 102 -7.78 -13.53 -0.06
N LYS A 103 -8.09 -14.08 1.12
CA LYS A 103 -7.08 -14.57 2.05
C LYS A 103 -7.39 -15.98 2.50
N VAL A 104 -6.47 -16.89 2.24
CA VAL A 104 -6.49 -18.27 2.73
C VAL A 104 -5.28 -18.50 3.63
N ILE A 105 -5.43 -19.37 4.63
CA ILE A 105 -4.35 -19.79 5.52
C ILE A 105 -4.38 -21.30 5.74
N ILE A 106 -3.21 -21.87 5.98
CA ILE A 106 -3.08 -23.23 6.50
C ILE A 106 -3.26 -23.16 8.02
N VAL A 107 -4.25 -23.90 8.53
CA VAL A 107 -4.54 -23.97 9.98
C VAL A 107 -3.88 -25.20 10.60
N ASN A 108 -3.73 -26.27 9.82
CA ASN A 108 -3.10 -27.51 10.26
C ASN A 108 -2.53 -28.27 9.07
N ALA A 109 -1.45 -29.02 9.28
CA ALA A 109 -0.95 -29.99 8.33
C ALA A 109 -0.47 -31.23 9.10
N ARG A 110 -0.81 -32.42 8.60
CA ARG A 110 -0.55 -33.71 9.26
C ARG A 110 0.14 -34.67 8.31
N SER A 111 1.27 -35.20 8.75
CA SER A 111 2.05 -36.22 8.04
C SER A 111 1.41 -37.60 8.09
N SER A 112 0.66 -37.92 9.15
CA SER A 112 0.07 -39.26 9.34
C SER A 112 -0.95 -39.64 8.25
N ASP A 113 -1.58 -38.65 7.64
CA ASP A 113 -2.64 -38.82 6.64
C ASP A 113 -2.45 -37.90 5.42
N ASN A 114 -1.25 -37.32 5.25
CA ASN A 114 -0.90 -36.38 4.17
C ASN A 114 -1.98 -35.32 3.96
N SER A 115 -2.49 -34.73 5.06
CA SER A 115 -3.62 -33.81 5.04
C SER A 115 -3.24 -32.38 5.40
N ILE A 116 -3.88 -31.41 4.74
CA ILE A 116 -3.70 -29.97 4.97
C ILE A 116 -5.09 -29.35 5.18
N THR A 117 -5.28 -28.72 6.33
CA THR A 117 -6.51 -27.98 6.65
C THR A 117 -6.32 -26.50 6.30
N ILE A 118 -7.15 -26.01 5.39
CA ILE A 118 -7.11 -24.63 4.88
C ILE A 118 -8.38 -23.90 5.31
N ASN A 119 -8.23 -22.64 5.73
CA ASN A 119 -9.33 -21.75 6.08
C ASN A 119 -9.29 -20.50 5.19
N ARG A 120 -10.46 -20.11 4.65
CA ARG A 120 -10.64 -18.83 3.97
C ARG A 120 -11.04 -17.75 4.97
N LEU A 121 -10.15 -16.80 5.22
CA LEU A 121 -10.36 -15.71 6.17
C LEU A 121 -11.07 -14.48 5.58
N ALA A 122 -10.91 -14.23 4.28
CA ALA A 122 -11.41 -13.02 3.64
C ALA A 122 -11.67 -13.23 2.14
N GLY A 123 -12.41 -12.30 1.56
CA GLY A 123 -12.67 -12.23 0.12
C GLY A 123 -14.13 -12.09 -0.27
N GLY A 124 -15.04 -11.76 0.66
CA GLY A 124 -16.46 -11.53 0.41
C GLY A 124 -17.22 -12.72 -0.20
N PRO A 125 -18.56 -12.71 -0.17
CA PRO A 125 -19.36 -13.73 -0.83
C PRO A 125 -19.26 -13.68 -2.37
N GLU A 126 -18.87 -12.54 -2.93
CA GLU A 126 -18.76 -12.30 -4.37
C GLU A 126 -17.58 -13.01 -5.04
N VAL A 127 -16.53 -13.36 -4.29
CA VAL A 127 -15.39 -14.08 -4.87
C VAL A 127 -15.60 -15.58 -4.82
N ASN A 128 -15.73 -16.17 -6.00
CA ASN A 128 -15.89 -17.60 -6.19
C ASN A 128 -14.53 -18.31 -6.23
N VAL A 129 -14.12 -18.89 -5.08
CA VAL A 129 -12.92 -19.74 -5.00
C VAL A 129 -13.32 -21.16 -5.40
N VAL A 130 -12.92 -21.58 -6.60
CA VAL A 130 -13.31 -22.84 -7.22
C VAL A 130 -12.33 -23.98 -6.96
N ASP A 131 -11.06 -23.66 -6.69
CA ASP A 131 -10.01 -24.64 -6.41
C ASP A 131 -8.94 -24.00 -5.51
N THR A 132 -8.04 -24.82 -4.98
CA THR A 132 -6.86 -24.38 -4.24
C THR A 132 -5.65 -25.15 -4.76
N LYS A 133 -4.56 -24.46 -5.11
CA LYS A 133 -3.28 -25.08 -5.43
C LYS A 133 -2.43 -25.15 -4.17
N VAL A 134 -1.75 -26.28 -3.98
CA VAL A 134 -0.80 -26.48 -2.89
C VAL A 134 0.58 -26.67 -3.51
N ALA A 135 1.58 -26.02 -2.92
CA ALA A 135 2.98 -26.28 -3.21
C ALA A 135 3.69 -26.75 -1.94
N VAL A 136 4.50 -27.79 -2.03
CA VAL A 136 5.35 -28.29 -0.95
C VAL A 136 6.80 -28.18 -1.40
N ASN A 137 7.63 -27.50 -0.59
CA ASN A 137 9.03 -27.19 -0.91
C ASN A 137 9.20 -26.53 -2.30
N GLY A 138 8.22 -25.71 -2.69
CA GLY A 138 8.19 -25.03 -3.99
C GLY A 138 7.70 -25.86 -5.18
N ALA A 139 7.40 -27.15 -4.99
CA ALA A 139 6.83 -28.01 -6.01
C ALA A 139 5.30 -28.07 -5.89
N LEU A 140 4.58 -27.85 -7.00
CA LEU A 140 3.12 -28.02 -7.02
C LEU A 140 2.75 -29.48 -6.81
N VAL A 141 1.90 -29.74 -5.82
CA VAL A 141 1.40 -31.08 -5.49
C VAL A 141 -0.08 -31.20 -5.84
N LYS A 142 -0.51 -32.41 -6.18
CA LYS A 142 -1.90 -32.67 -6.55
C LYS A 142 -2.75 -32.86 -5.31
N ILE A 143 -3.95 -32.29 -5.31
CA ILE A 143 -4.97 -32.50 -4.29
C ILE A 143 -5.92 -33.61 -4.74
N THR A 144 -6.08 -34.64 -3.92
CA THR A 144 -6.94 -35.82 -4.15
C THR A 144 -8.30 -35.75 -3.46
N SER A 145 -8.45 -34.95 -2.41
CA SER A 145 -9.70 -34.76 -1.65
C SER A 145 -9.78 -33.31 -1.17
N PRO A 146 -10.98 -32.72 -1.03
CA PRO A 146 -12.33 -33.31 -1.20
C PRO A 146 -12.87 -33.30 -2.64
N GLU A 147 -14.01 -33.99 -2.87
CA GLU A 147 -14.73 -34.03 -4.16
C GLU A 147 -15.06 -32.62 -4.68
N ASP A 148 -15.48 -31.74 -3.77
CA ASP A 148 -15.63 -30.32 -4.01
C ASP A 148 -14.37 -29.59 -3.55
N LYS A 149 -13.69 -28.91 -4.46
CA LYS A 149 -12.45 -28.16 -4.17
C LYS A 149 -12.72 -26.69 -3.84
N SER A 150 -13.96 -26.23 -4.02
CA SER A 150 -14.33 -24.86 -3.71
C SER A 150 -14.21 -24.58 -2.21
N LEU A 151 -13.97 -23.31 -1.91
CA LEU A 151 -13.78 -22.83 -0.55
C LEU A 151 -14.61 -21.56 -0.33
N ARG A 152 -15.73 -21.71 0.39
CA ARG A 152 -16.66 -20.62 0.70
C ARG A 152 -16.07 -19.69 1.75
N GLU A 153 -16.67 -18.51 1.88
CA GLU A 153 -16.27 -17.52 2.88
C GLU A 153 -16.32 -18.11 4.30
N LEU A 154 -15.23 -17.92 5.07
CA LEU A 154 -15.07 -18.44 6.43
C LEU A 154 -15.14 -19.97 6.54
N GLU A 155 -15.08 -20.68 5.43
CA GLU A 155 -15.05 -22.13 5.41
C GLU A 155 -13.66 -22.66 5.76
N THR A 156 -13.65 -23.77 6.50
CA THR A 156 -12.44 -24.55 6.78
C THR A 156 -12.61 -25.92 6.17
N LYS A 157 -11.66 -26.32 5.32
CA LYS A 157 -11.71 -27.59 4.59
C LYS A 157 -10.38 -28.31 4.70
N THR A 158 -10.44 -29.63 4.82
CA THR A 158 -9.25 -30.47 4.87
C THR A 158 -9.06 -31.14 3.53
N TYR A 159 -7.86 -30.97 2.98
CA TYR A 159 -7.44 -31.47 1.69
C TYR A 159 -6.43 -32.60 1.90
N ILE A 160 -6.51 -33.64 1.08
CA ILE A 160 -5.47 -34.68 1.02
C ILE A 160 -4.58 -34.35 -0.17
N VAL A 161 -3.27 -34.36 0.05
CA VAL A 161 -2.28 -34.14 -1.01
C VAL A 161 -1.59 -35.43 -1.40
N ASP A 162 -1.29 -35.53 -2.69
CA ASP A 162 -0.51 -36.62 -3.29
C ASP A 162 0.99 -36.33 -3.10
N TYR A 163 1.39 -36.26 -1.83
CA TYR A 163 2.76 -35.98 -1.39
C TYR A 163 2.93 -36.49 0.05
N ASP A 164 4.04 -37.16 0.34
CA ASP A 164 4.38 -37.60 1.69
C ASP A 164 4.91 -36.42 2.49
N ILE A 165 4.03 -35.86 3.33
CA ILE A 165 4.35 -34.67 4.13
C ILE A 165 5.29 -35.05 5.26
N GLU A 166 6.45 -34.39 5.36
CA GLU A 166 7.44 -34.60 6.40
C GLU A 166 7.60 -33.39 7.33
N THR A 167 8.10 -33.63 8.55
CA THR A 167 8.44 -32.56 9.48
C THR A 167 9.54 -31.69 8.90
N GLY A 168 9.33 -30.37 8.89
CA GLY A 168 10.25 -29.41 8.28
C GLY A 168 9.94 -29.01 6.84
N ASP A 169 8.96 -29.65 6.20
CA ASP A 169 8.48 -29.20 4.89
C ASP A 169 7.90 -27.80 4.92
N LEU A 170 8.07 -27.09 3.81
CA LEU A 170 7.55 -25.76 3.59
C LEU A 170 6.31 -25.84 2.70
N ILE A 171 5.13 -25.59 3.27
CA ILE A 171 3.87 -25.66 2.54
C ILE A 171 3.37 -24.27 2.20
N ASP A 172 2.93 -24.10 0.96
CA ASP A 172 2.29 -22.90 0.44
C ASP A 172 0.97 -23.21 -0.27
N ILE A 173 0.05 -22.25 -0.29
CA ILE A 173 -1.29 -22.39 -0.86
C ILE A 173 -1.70 -21.17 -1.67
N ALA A 174 -2.40 -21.42 -2.78
CA ALA A 174 -2.98 -20.39 -3.62
C ALA A 174 -4.44 -20.70 -3.93
N PRO A 175 -5.38 -19.81 -3.60
CA PRO A 175 -6.75 -19.96 -4.06
C PRO A 175 -6.82 -19.72 -5.56
N VAL A 176 -7.62 -20.54 -6.24
CA VAL A 176 -8.00 -20.35 -7.64
C VAL A 176 -9.40 -19.77 -7.65
N ILE A 177 -9.53 -18.62 -8.27
CA ILE A 177 -10.79 -17.89 -8.36
C ILE A 177 -11.31 -17.93 -9.79
N GLU A 178 -12.63 -17.89 -9.93
CA GLU A 178 -13.30 -17.86 -11.22
C GLU A 178 -14.09 -16.56 -11.37
N ASN A 179 -13.92 -15.86 -12.48
CA ASN A 179 -14.72 -14.68 -12.80
C ASN A 179 -16.07 -15.06 -13.45
N GLU A 180 -16.92 -14.07 -13.70
CA GLU A 180 -18.23 -14.27 -14.34
C GLU A 180 -18.14 -14.86 -15.76
N GLU A 181 -16.98 -14.74 -16.42
CA GLU A 181 -16.71 -15.30 -17.75
C GLU A 181 -16.19 -16.74 -17.69
N GLY A 182 -16.06 -17.34 -16.50
CA GLY A 182 -15.50 -18.68 -16.30
C GLY A 182 -13.98 -18.75 -16.44
N GLN A 183 -13.28 -17.62 -16.48
CA GLN A 183 -11.81 -17.58 -16.49
C GLN A 183 -11.27 -17.79 -15.08
N GLN A 184 -10.30 -18.69 -14.97
CA GLN A 184 -9.67 -19.04 -13.70
C GLN A 184 -8.35 -18.29 -13.50
N PHE A 185 -8.19 -17.69 -12.32
CA PHE A 185 -6.99 -16.99 -11.92
C PHE A 185 -6.42 -17.65 -10.67
N THR A 186 -5.13 -17.98 -10.70
CA THR A 186 -4.43 -18.47 -9.50
C THR A 186 -3.87 -17.28 -8.75
N CYS A 187 -4.35 -17.04 -7.53
CA CYS A 187 -3.85 -15.96 -6.70
C CYS A 187 -2.46 -16.32 -6.20
N SER A 188 -1.49 -15.42 -6.40
CA SER A 188 -0.08 -15.73 -6.29
C SER A 188 0.29 -16.42 -4.96
N ILE A 189 1.10 -17.47 -5.10
CA ILE A 189 1.82 -18.19 -4.04
C ILE A 189 2.99 -17.32 -3.50
N SER A 190 3.36 -16.21 -4.14
CA SER A 190 4.51 -15.34 -3.76
C SER A 190 4.13 -13.87 -3.91
N ASP A 191 4.12 -13.04 -2.86
CA ASP A 191 5.34 -12.36 -2.40
C ASP A 191 5.38 -12.10 -0.87
N ARG A 192 4.50 -12.74 -0.09
CA ARG A 192 4.42 -12.55 1.38
C ARG A 192 4.01 -13.81 2.14
N THR A 193 4.18 -14.99 1.56
CA THR A 193 3.72 -16.24 2.15
C THR A 193 4.56 -16.58 3.38
N LYS A 194 3.88 -16.51 4.53
CA LYS A 194 4.38 -17.13 5.76
C LYS A 194 4.29 -18.63 5.52
N TRP A 195 5.41 -19.23 5.16
CA TRP A 195 5.54 -20.68 5.06
C TRP A 195 4.98 -21.33 6.32
N PHE A 196 4.07 -22.29 6.16
CA PHE A 196 3.67 -23.15 7.26
C PHE A 196 4.72 -24.25 7.37
N LYS A 197 5.50 -24.18 8.45
CA LYS A 197 6.44 -25.23 8.80
C LYS A 197 5.75 -26.20 9.75
N ILE A 198 5.78 -27.47 9.39
CA ILE A 198 5.31 -28.58 10.22
C ILE A 198 6.29 -28.86 11.35
#